data_AF-V5GMK6-F1
#
_entry.id   AF-V5GMK6-F1
#
_cell.length_a   1.000
_cell.length_b   1.000
_cell.length_c   1.000
_cell.angle_alpha   90.00
_cell.angle_beta   90.00
_cell.angle_gamma   90.00
#
_symmetry.space_group_name_H-M   'P 1'
#
loop_
_entity.id
_entity.type
_entity.pdbx_description
1 polymer ?
#
loop_
_entity_poly.entity_id
_entity_poly.type
_entity_poly.pdbx_seq_one_letter_code
_entity_poly.pdbx_strand_id
1 'polypeptide(L)'
;MFRAYGTSPIDTTTPPATWGLSNFNTISKGFINTNAFPSLQLHGKSPYFPGLDDQAGPVLLEEPSHLVDSTLGTQPLSSPSRSSPHSQGSEGGERFSRKVFVGGLPPDIDEDEITVSFRRFGPLVVDWPHKAESKSYFPPKGYAFLLFQDENSVQSLIDACITDEDKLYLCVSSPTIKDKPVQIRPWRLSDADFVLDASMPLDPRKTVFVGGVPRPLKAVELAMIMDRLYGGVCYAGIDTDPELKYPKGAGRVAFSNQQSYIAAISARFVQLQHGDIDKRVEVKPYVLDDQMCDECQGQRCGGKFAPFFCANVTCLQYYCEHCWATIHSRPGREFHKPLVKEGADRPRAVPFRWC
;
A
#
# COMPACT_ATOMS: atom_id res chain seq x y z
N MET A 1 2.66 43.02 44.02
CA MET A 1 4.07 43.24 43.63
C MET A 1 4.25 42.60 42.26
N PHE A 2 4.02 43.38 41.20
CA PHE A 2 5.03 43.86 40.20
C PHE A 2 5.43 42.74 39.23
N ARG A 3 5.35 42.82 37.90
CA ARG A 3 5.03 43.80 36.81
C ARG A 3 5.16 42.95 35.50
N ALA A 4 4.67 43.23 34.29
CA ALA A 4 3.97 44.33 33.66
C ALA A 4 3.34 43.83 32.32
N TYR A 5 2.30 44.56 31.89
CA TYR A 5 1.64 44.52 30.58
C TYR A 5 2.42 45.25 29.47
N GLY A 6 2.00 45.02 28.22
CA GLY A 6 2.02 46.02 27.13
C GLY A 6 2.90 45.63 25.93
N THR A 7 2.62 45.91 24.67
CA THR A 7 1.58 46.69 23.97
C THR A 7 1.91 46.54 22.45
N SER A 8 0.91 46.40 21.57
CA SER A 8 0.98 46.78 20.13
C SER A 8 1.14 48.33 19.99
N PRO A 9 1.28 49.02 18.82
CA PRO A 9 0.88 48.67 17.44
C PRO A 9 1.75 49.33 16.30
N ILE A 10 1.15 49.50 15.11
CA ILE A 10 1.44 50.39 13.95
C ILE A 10 1.99 49.64 12.70
N ASP A 11 1.64 49.91 11.44
CA ASP A 11 0.43 50.30 10.68
C ASP A 11 0.82 50.27 9.18
N THR A 12 -0.18 50.09 8.31
CA THR A 12 -0.36 50.58 6.92
C THR A 12 0.52 50.19 5.68
N THR A 13 -0.24 49.74 4.65
CA THR A 13 -0.22 50.10 3.18
C THR A 13 0.64 49.36 2.13
N THR A 14 -0.01 48.44 1.37
CA THR A 14 -0.13 48.22 -0.13
C THR A 14 1.07 48.30 -1.11
N PRO A 15 1.03 47.71 -2.35
CA PRO A 15 -0.01 46.91 -3.06
C PRO A 15 0.54 45.58 -3.71
N PRO A 16 -0.29 44.76 -4.41
CA PRO A 16 0.11 43.44 -4.93
C PRO A 16 0.72 43.47 -6.33
N ALA A 17 1.71 42.59 -6.57
CA ALA A 17 2.29 42.33 -7.89
C ALA A 17 1.50 41.25 -8.64
N THR A 18 1.04 41.63 -9.83
CA THR A 18 0.38 40.82 -10.85
C THR A 18 1.38 39.96 -11.63
N TRP A 19 1.13 38.66 -11.73
CA TRP A 19 1.63 37.77 -12.80
C TRP A 19 0.48 36.79 -13.07
N GLY A 20 -0.19 36.72 -14.23
CA GLY A 20 0.32 36.86 -15.58
C GLY A 20 0.31 35.48 -16.24
N LEU A 21 -0.87 35.02 -16.66
CA LEU A 21 -1.05 33.86 -17.53
C LEU A 21 -0.34 34.09 -18.87
N SER A 22 0.45 33.13 -19.34
CA SER A 22 0.64 32.91 -20.78
C SER A 22 1.10 31.48 -21.09
N ASN A 23 0.35 30.88 -22.01
CA ASN A 23 0.65 29.70 -22.80
C ASN A 23 1.89 29.90 -23.67
N PHE A 24 2.63 28.84 -24.01
CA PHE A 24 2.78 28.32 -25.40
C PHE A 24 3.87 27.22 -25.51
N ASN A 25 3.45 26.08 -26.08
CA ASN A 25 4.05 25.24 -27.13
C ASN A 25 5.55 24.85 -27.18
N THR A 26 5.73 23.52 -27.25
CA THR A 26 6.41 22.74 -28.33
C THR A 26 7.84 23.07 -28.72
N ILE A 27 8.77 22.15 -28.42
CA ILE A 27 9.85 21.74 -29.34
C ILE A 27 10.11 20.21 -29.21
N SER A 28 10.27 19.58 -30.36
CA SER A 28 10.52 18.16 -30.60
C SER A 28 12.01 17.80 -30.69
N LYS A 29 12.28 16.49 -30.64
CA LYS A 29 13.43 15.71 -31.18
C LYS A 29 14.64 15.50 -30.26
N GLY A 30 15.07 14.23 -30.19
CA GLY A 30 16.43 13.85 -29.81
C GLY A 30 16.60 12.40 -29.34
N PHE A 31 16.58 11.44 -30.26
CA PHE A 31 17.16 10.10 -30.06
C PHE A 31 18.65 10.23 -29.76
N ILE A 32 19.15 9.62 -28.67
CA ILE A 32 20.51 9.04 -28.61
C ILE A 32 20.49 7.76 -27.77
N ASN A 33 20.90 6.68 -28.41
CA ASN A 33 21.18 5.36 -27.89
C ASN A 33 22.68 5.30 -27.54
N THR A 34 23.06 4.87 -26.34
CA THR A 34 24.44 4.46 -26.03
C THR A 34 24.46 3.32 -25.01
N ASN A 35 24.80 2.13 -25.53
CA ASN A 35 25.42 1.03 -24.79
C ASN A 35 26.76 1.47 -24.19
N ALA A 36 27.10 0.93 -23.02
CA ALA A 36 28.37 0.21 -22.73
C ALA A 36 28.75 0.31 -21.24
N PHE A 37 28.57 -0.79 -20.51
CA PHE A 37 29.30 -1.07 -19.27
C PHE A 37 30.62 -1.75 -19.62
N PRO A 38 31.78 -1.30 -19.10
CA PRO A 38 33.00 -2.09 -19.15
C PRO A 38 33.05 -3.08 -17.99
N SER A 39 33.23 -4.34 -18.37
CA SER A 39 33.69 -5.46 -17.55
C SER A 39 35.03 -5.15 -16.90
N LEU A 40 35.16 -5.43 -15.61
CA LEU A 40 36.46 -5.64 -14.96
C LEU A 40 36.55 -7.08 -14.47
N GLN A 41 37.48 -7.77 -15.11
CA GLN A 41 37.89 -9.14 -14.91
C GLN A 41 39.03 -9.12 -13.90
N LEU A 42 38.91 -9.85 -12.78
CA LEU A 42 40.07 -10.19 -11.97
C LEU A 42 40.08 -11.68 -11.63
N HIS A 43 41.23 -12.26 -11.95
CA HIS A 43 41.62 -13.66 -11.87
C HIS A 43 41.79 -14.11 -10.42
N GLY A 44 41.65 -15.42 -10.15
CA GLY A 44 42.26 -15.99 -8.95
C GLY A 44 41.79 -17.35 -8.43
N LYS A 45 42.08 -18.42 -9.18
CA LYS A 45 42.59 -19.73 -8.73
C LYS A 45 41.82 -20.54 -7.64
N SER A 46 41.36 -21.72 -8.09
CA SER A 46 41.08 -22.93 -7.32
C SER A 46 42.26 -23.38 -6.43
N PRO A 47 42.00 -24.21 -5.39
CA PRO A 47 42.50 -25.58 -5.50
C PRO A 47 41.60 -26.69 -4.90
N TYR A 48 41.70 -27.85 -5.56
CA TYR A 48 41.77 -29.22 -5.02
C TYR A 48 40.52 -29.97 -4.51
N PHE A 49 40.16 -30.99 -5.30
CA PHE A 49 39.56 -32.27 -4.87
C PHE A 49 40.66 -33.30 -4.59
N PRO A 50 40.34 -34.37 -3.86
CA PRO A 50 40.62 -35.71 -4.40
C PRO A 50 39.39 -36.63 -4.31
N GLY A 51 39.23 -37.45 -5.35
CA GLY A 51 38.28 -38.56 -5.39
C GLY A 51 38.90 -39.90 -4.98
N LEU A 52 38.03 -40.90 -4.81
CA LEU A 52 38.29 -42.34 -4.91
C LEU A 52 36.93 -43.07 -5.04
N ASP A 53 36.64 -43.53 -6.25
CA ASP A 53 36.24 -44.90 -6.67
C ASP A 53 36.28 -45.99 -5.55
N ASP A 54 35.45 -47.03 -5.49
CA ASP A 54 34.89 -47.92 -6.51
C ASP A 54 33.81 -48.86 -5.91
N GLN A 55 33.06 -49.52 -6.79
CA GLN A 55 32.65 -50.94 -6.71
C GLN A 55 31.20 -51.35 -6.38
N ALA A 56 30.67 -52.16 -7.30
CA ALA A 56 29.34 -52.75 -7.41
C ALA A 56 29.13 -53.98 -6.50
N GLY A 57 27.88 -54.25 -6.11
CA GLY A 57 27.19 -55.49 -6.53
C GLY A 57 26.39 -56.17 -5.40
N PRO A 58 25.38 -57.01 -5.73
CA PRO A 58 24.16 -57.20 -4.92
C PRO A 58 24.09 -58.55 -4.21
N VAL A 59 23.31 -58.67 -3.11
CA VAL A 59 22.86 -59.97 -2.58
C VAL A 59 21.47 -59.85 -1.91
N LEU A 60 20.61 -60.81 -2.24
CA LEU A 60 19.23 -61.03 -1.79
C LEU A 60 19.16 -61.96 -0.56
N LEU A 61 18.07 -61.76 0.22
CA LEU A 61 17.28 -62.73 1.02
C LEU A 61 17.94 -63.47 2.21
N GLU A 62 17.37 -63.28 3.41
CA GLU A 62 16.46 -64.26 4.07
C GLU A 62 15.90 -63.68 5.39
N GLU A 63 14.60 -63.90 5.64
CA GLU A 63 13.96 -63.73 6.95
C GLU A 63 14.13 -65.01 7.80
N PRO A 64 13.87 -64.93 9.13
CA PRO A 64 12.62 -65.57 9.56
C PRO A 64 11.83 -64.82 10.66
N SER A 65 10.57 -65.23 10.67
CA SER A 65 9.33 -64.75 11.28
C SER A 65 9.05 -65.09 12.76
N HIS A 66 8.00 -64.43 13.28
CA HIS A 66 7.08 -64.80 14.39
C HIS A 66 7.54 -64.42 15.83
N LEU A 67 6.78 -63.77 16.74
CA LEU A 67 5.35 -63.85 17.11
C LEU A 67 4.86 -62.62 17.93
N VAL A 68 3.59 -62.20 17.72
CA VAL A 68 2.51 -61.74 18.65
C VAL A 68 2.78 -60.56 19.65
N ASP A 69 1.89 -59.63 20.00
CA ASP A 69 0.44 -59.39 19.91
C ASP A 69 0.12 -57.91 20.25
N SER A 70 -1.07 -57.42 19.83
CA SER A 70 -1.87 -56.32 20.41
C SER A 70 -1.36 -54.86 20.31
N THR A 71 -2.11 -53.80 20.00
CA THR A 71 -3.53 -53.51 19.66
C THR A 71 -3.59 -52.06 19.13
N LEU A 72 -4.23 -51.80 17.99
CA LEU A 72 -5.24 -50.74 17.72
C LEU A 72 -5.41 -50.55 16.20
N GLY A 73 -6.63 -50.79 15.73
CA GLY A 73 -6.99 -50.82 14.32
C GLY A 73 -6.93 -49.46 13.62
N THR A 74 -6.40 -49.47 12.40
CA THR A 74 -6.54 -48.38 11.43
C THR A 74 -7.45 -48.88 10.30
N GLN A 75 -8.65 -48.30 10.20
CA GLN A 75 -9.53 -48.47 9.04
C GLN A 75 -9.08 -47.52 7.91
N PRO A 76 -9.00 -47.95 6.64
CA PRO A 76 -8.68 -47.08 5.53
C PRO A 76 -9.95 -46.39 5.03
N LEU A 77 -10.23 -45.18 5.50
CA LEU A 77 -11.26 -44.33 4.91
C LEU A 77 -10.67 -43.55 3.73
N SER A 78 -11.01 -44.06 2.54
CA SER A 78 -11.54 -43.30 1.39
C SER A 78 -11.24 -41.80 1.36
N SER A 79 -10.38 -41.43 0.42
CA SER A 79 -10.10 -40.07 -0.05
C SER A 79 -11.37 -39.25 -0.30
N PRO A 80 -11.57 -38.10 0.36
CA PRO A 80 -12.39 -37.04 -0.19
C PRO A 80 -11.51 -36.28 -1.17
N SER A 81 -11.84 -36.41 -2.44
CA SER A 81 -11.58 -35.46 -3.50
C SER A 81 -11.46 -34.03 -2.98
N ARG A 82 -10.34 -33.40 -3.32
CA ARG A 82 -10.07 -31.97 -3.19
C ARG A 82 -11.19 -31.16 -3.83
N SER A 83 -12.20 -30.81 -3.06
CA SER A 83 -13.07 -29.70 -3.35
C SER A 83 -12.30 -28.44 -2.98
N SER A 84 -11.82 -27.75 -4.02
CA SER A 84 -11.53 -26.32 -3.97
C SER A 84 -12.67 -25.60 -3.24
N PRO A 85 -12.42 -24.53 -2.46
CA PRO A 85 -13.51 -23.63 -2.10
C PRO A 85 -13.94 -22.90 -3.38
N HIS A 86 -14.79 -23.57 -4.17
CA HIS A 86 -15.70 -22.91 -5.06
C HIS A 86 -16.64 -22.10 -4.16
N SER A 87 -16.41 -20.79 -4.12
CA SER A 87 -17.44 -19.76 -4.06
C SER A 87 -18.78 -20.23 -3.47
N GLN A 88 -18.86 -20.29 -2.14
CA GLN A 88 -20.17 -20.30 -1.48
C GLN A 88 -20.68 -18.86 -1.41
N GLY A 89 -21.49 -18.51 -2.41
CA GLY A 89 -22.69 -17.69 -2.28
C GLY A 89 -22.60 -16.39 -1.49
N SER A 90 -22.21 -15.33 -2.17
CA SER A 90 -23.04 -14.13 -2.17
C SER A 90 -23.44 -13.90 -3.62
N GLU A 91 -24.70 -13.59 -3.90
CA GLU A 91 -25.09 -12.85 -5.09
C GLU A 91 -24.41 -11.47 -5.05
N GLY A 92 -23.09 -11.46 -5.25
CA GLY A 92 -22.23 -10.35 -4.88
C GLY A 92 -22.02 -9.45 -6.07
N GLY A 93 -22.93 -8.50 -6.27
CA GLY A 93 -22.68 -7.35 -7.14
C GLY A 93 -21.37 -6.64 -6.79
N GLU A 94 -20.87 -5.83 -7.71
CA GLU A 94 -19.68 -5.00 -7.46
C GLU A 94 -19.90 -4.12 -6.23
N ARG A 95 -18.94 -4.15 -5.30
CA ARG A 95 -19.01 -3.42 -4.04
C ARG A 95 -18.16 -2.16 -4.07
N PHE A 96 -18.68 -1.08 -3.48
CA PHE A 96 -18.08 0.25 -3.55
C PHE A 96 -17.92 0.90 -2.18
N SER A 97 -16.92 1.76 -2.06
CA SER A 97 -16.80 2.67 -0.92
C SER A 97 -17.98 3.64 -0.91
N ARG A 98 -18.49 3.92 0.27
CA ARG A 98 -19.49 4.98 0.51
C ARG A 98 -18.97 6.39 0.20
N LYS A 99 -17.66 6.56 0.06
CA LYS A 99 -17.03 7.81 -0.35
C LYS A 99 -16.78 7.81 -1.85
N VAL A 100 -17.33 8.80 -2.55
CA VAL A 100 -17.26 8.94 -4.00
C VAL A 100 -16.64 10.29 -4.34
N PHE A 101 -15.71 10.32 -5.29
CA PHE A 101 -15.18 11.58 -5.81
C PHE A 101 -16.08 12.12 -6.92
N VAL A 102 -16.32 13.44 -6.91
CA VAL A 102 -17.03 14.16 -7.96
C VAL A 102 -16.16 15.31 -8.46
N GLY A 103 -15.86 15.34 -9.76
CA GLY A 103 -14.98 16.34 -10.37
C GLY A 103 -15.64 17.08 -11.54
N GLY A 104 -15.14 18.29 -11.83
CA GLY A 104 -15.67 19.12 -12.90
C GLY A 104 -16.94 19.90 -12.51
N LEU A 105 -17.22 20.03 -11.21
CA LEU A 105 -18.36 20.78 -10.68
C LEU A 105 -18.41 22.21 -11.27
N PRO A 106 -19.60 22.79 -11.49
CA PRO A 106 -19.71 24.22 -11.79
C PRO A 106 -18.97 25.06 -10.73
N PRO A 107 -18.29 26.16 -11.10
CA PRO A 107 -17.53 26.97 -10.15
C PRO A 107 -18.41 27.70 -9.13
N ASP A 108 -19.70 27.86 -9.44
CA ASP A 108 -20.72 28.54 -8.65
C ASP A 108 -21.73 27.59 -7.99
N ILE A 109 -21.48 26.26 -8.00
CA ILE A 109 -22.34 25.30 -7.30
C ILE A 109 -21.96 25.21 -5.82
N ASP A 110 -22.94 25.31 -4.93
CA ASP A 110 -22.76 25.18 -3.50
C ASP A 110 -23.08 23.77 -2.97
N GLU A 111 -22.92 23.57 -1.67
CA GLU A 111 -23.22 22.30 -1.00
C GLU A 111 -24.69 21.88 -1.10
N ASP A 112 -25.62 22.81 -1.00
CA ASP A 112 -27.05 22.53 -0.99
C ASP A 112 -27.49 22.04 -2.37
N GLU A 113 -26.98 22.65 -3.44
CA GLU A 113 -27.25 22.28 -4.83
C GLU A 113 -26.61 20.95 -5.22
N ILE A 114 -25.38 20.67 -4.73
CA ILE A 114 -24.77 19.34 -4.84
C ILE A 114 -25.66 18.33 -4.10
N THR A 115 -26.05 18.61 -2.86
CA THR A 115 -26.88 17.72 -2.05
C THR A 115 -28.22 17.43 -2.75
N VAL A 116 -28.89 18.45 -3.28
CA VAL A 116 -30.14 18.29 -4.06
C VAL A 116 -29.93 17.40 -5.28
N SER A 117 -28.81 17.54 -5.98
CA SER A 117 -28.49 16.76 -7.18
C SER A 117 -28.28 15.26 -6.87
N PHE A 118 -27.69 14.94 -5.72
CA PHE A 118 -27.29 13.56 -5.38
C PHE A 118 -28.19 12.86 -4.35
N ARG A 119 -28.99 13.59 -3.55
CA ARG A 119 -29.86 13.00 -2.50
C ARG A 119 -30.90 12.02 -3.03
N ARG A 120 -31.21 12.07 -4.32
CA ARG A 120 -32.12 11.12 -4.98
C ARG A 120 -31.60 9.67 -4.95
N PHE A 121 -30.30 9.47 -4.75
CA PHE A 121 -29.70 8.14 -4.65
C PHE A 121 -29.64 7.63 -3.20
N GLY A 122 -29.78 8.53 -2.22
CA GLY A 122 -29.77 8.21 -0.80
C GLY A 122 -29.22 9.35 0.06
N PRO A 123 -29.32 9.26 1.39
CA PRO A 123 -28.76 10.25 2.30
C PRO A 123 -27.24 10.35 2.17
N LEU A 124 -26.72 11.58 2.10
CA LEU A 124 -25.28 11.84 1.95
C LEU A 124 -24.83 13.09 2.69
N VAL A 125 -23.53 13.20 2.89
CA VAL A 125 -22.82 14.42 3.32
C VAL A 125 -21.84 14.83 2.23
N VAL A 126 -21.79 16.11 1.91
CA VAL A 126 -20.82 16.66 0.95
C VAL A 126 -19.61 17.19 1.71
N ASP A 127 -18.42 16.75 1.31
CA ASP A 127 -17.16 17.16 1.92
C ASP A 127 -16.13 17.57 0.87
N TRP A 128 -15.25 18.49 1.21
CA TRP A 128 -14.08 18.83 0.41
C TRP A 128 -12.95 19.31 1.32
N PRO A 129 -11.68 19.21 0.87
CA PRO A 129 -10.55 19.57 1.71
C PRO A 129 -10.66 21.00 2.27
N HIS A 130 -10.38 21.16 3.57
CA HIS A 130 -10.39 22.43 4.29
C HIS A 130 -11.76 23.14 4.36
N LYS A 131 -12.88 22.45 4.12
CA LYS A 131 -14.24 23.04 4.20
C LYS A 131 -14.51 23.74 5.54
N ALA A 132 -14.24 23.06 6.66
CA ALA A 132 -14.50 23.59 8.00
C ALA A 132 -13.60 24.79 8.37
N GLU A 133 -12.41 24.87 7.79
CA GLU A 133 -11.40 25.89 8.12
C GLU A 133 -11.52 27.12 7.22
N SER A 134 -11.81 26.92 5.93
CA SER A 134 -11.75 27.98 4.92
C SER A 134 -12.98 28.88 4.89
N LYS A 135 -14.07 28.53 5.60
CA LYS A 135 -15.42 29.12 5.44
C LYS A 135 -15.86 29.24 3.96
N SER A 136 -15.23 28.50 3.06
CA SER A 136 -15.49 28.59 1.64
C SER A 136 -16.79 27.88 1.35
N TYR A 137 -17.74 28.60 0.76
CA TYR A 137 -19.06 28.08 0.43
C TYR A 137 -19.03 27.17 -0.83
N PHE A 138 -17.99 27.31 -1.65
CA PHE A 138 -17.85 26.62 -2.94
C PHE A 138 -16.69 25.62 -2.93
N PRO A 139 -16.82 24.45 -3.57
CA PRO A 139 -15.74 23.48 -3.64
C PRO A 139 -14.52 24.02 -4.42
N PRO A 140 -13.32 24.10 -3.81
CA PRO A 140 -12.15 24.64 -4.47
C PRO A 140 -11.72 23.74 -5.63
N LYS A 141 -11.37 24.35 -6.77
CA LYS A 141 -10.95 23.64 -8.00
C LYS A 141 -12.03 22.74 -8.63
N GLY A 142 -13.31 22.93 -8.26
CA GLY A 142 -14.44 22.27 -8.90
C GLY A 142 -14.51 20.76 -8.64
N TYR A 143 -14.17 20.30 -7.43
CA TYR A 143 -14.36 18.92 -7.01
C TYR A 143 -14.82 18.81 -5.55
N ALA A 144 -15.53 17.74 -5.24
CA ALA A 144 -15.99 17.41 -3.90
C ALA A 144 -15.99 15.88 -3.68
N PHE A 145 -16.28 15.46 -2.47
CA PHE A 145 -16.54 14.08 -2.09
C PHE A 145 -17.96 13.94 -1.58
N LEU A 146 -18.66 12.92 -2.06
CA LEU A 146 -19.95 12.50 -1.52
C LEU A 146 -19.71 11.36 -0.54
N LEU A 147 -20.21 11.49 0.68
CA LEU A 147 -20.18 10.44 1.70
C LEU A 147 -21.60 9.95 1.92
N PHE A 148 -21.95 8.84 1.26
CA PHE A 148 -23.26 8.22 1.42
C PHE A 148 -23.37 7.48 2.75
N GLN A 149 -24.58 7.40 3.29
CA GLN A 149 -24.86 6.55 4.46
C GLN A 149 -24.79 5.06 4.10
N ASP A 150 -25.30 4.70 2.92
CA ASP A 150 -25.44 3.31 2.47
C ASP A 150 -24.66 3.03 1.19
N GLU A 151 -24.07 1.83 1.09
CA GLU A 151 -23.37 1.36 -0.11
C GLU A 151 -24.30 1.25 -1.33
N ASN A 152 -25.54 0.82 -1.13
CA ASN A 152 -26.55 0.72 -2.19
C ASN A 152 -26.86 2.08 -2.85
N SER A 153 -26.64 3.18 -2.14
CA SER A 153 -26.79 4.53 -2.70
C SER A 153 -25.72 4.81 -3.76
N VAL A 154 -24.50 4.31 -3.56
CA VAL A 154 -23.40 4.42 -4.53
C VAL A 154 -23.69 3.58 -5.76
N GLN A 155 -24.22 2.37 -5.59
CA GLN A 155 -24.66 1.54 -6.72
C GLN A 155 -25.75 2.26 -7.54
N SER A 156 -26.77 2.79 -6.86
CA SER A 156 -27.85 3.54 -7.52
C SER A 156 -27.35 4.78 -8.28
N LEU A 157 -26.33 5.45 -7.74
CA LEU A 157 -25.65 6.55 -8.43
C LEU A 157 -24.93 6.07 -9.69
N ILE A 158 -24.18 4.97 -9.61
CA ILE A 158 -23.45 4.38 -10.74
C ILE A 158 -24.41 3.97 -11.85
N ASP A 159 -25.51 3.29 -11.50
CA ASP A 159 -26.52 2.81 -12.45
C ASP A 159 -27.21 3.96 -13.20
N ALA A 160 -27.24 5.15 -12.61
CA ALA A 160 -27.80 6.37 -13.21
C ALA A 160 -26.76 7.20 -14.01
N CYS A 161 -25.48 6.83 -13.97
CA CYS A 161 -24.43 7.56 -14.69
C CYS A 161 -24.42 7.21 -16.18
N ILE A 162 -24.03 8.19 -16.99
CA ILE A 162 -23.65 8.00 -18.39
C ILE A 162 -22.21 7.49 -18.40
N THR A 163 -21.96 6.37 -19.07
CA THR A 163 -20.60 5.81 -19.22
C THR A 163 -20.00 6.27 -20.55
N ASP A 164 -18.79 6.84 -20.49
CA ASP A 164 -18.01 7.27 -21.66
C ASP A 164 -16.52 6.99 -21.41
N GLU A 165 -15.86 6.24 -22.30
CA GLU A 165 -14.46 5.79 -22.14
C GLU A 165 -14.12 5.23 -20.75
N ASP A 166 -14.95 4.33 -20.21
CA ASP A 166 -14.83 3.76 -18.85
C ASP A 166 -14.90 4.79 -17.70
N LYS A 167 -15.31 6.02 -17.98
CA LYS A 167 -15.56 7.08 -16.99
C LYS A 167 -17.07 7.25 -16.82
N LEU A 168 -17.48 7.55 -15.60
CA LEU A 168 -18.88 7.79 -15.25
C LEU A 168 -19.15 9.29 -15.17
N TYR A 169 -20.27 9.71 -15.73
CA TYR A 169 -20.71 11.11 -15.75
C TYR A 169 -22.15 11.22 -15.28
N LEU A 170 -22.44 12.29 -14.55
CA LEU A 170 -23.79 12.69 -14.19
C LEU A 170 -23.96 14.18 -14.48
N CYS A 171 -25.09 14.60 -15.03
CA CYS A 171 -25.35 16.02 -15.21
C CYS A 171 -25.81 16.65 -13.89
N VAL A 172 -25.23 17.81 -13.56
CA VAL A 172 -25.66 18.67 -12.45
C VAL A 172 -25.82 20.11 -12.93
N SER A 173 -26.61 20.89 -12.21
CA SER A 173 -26.86 22.30 -12.53
C SER A 173 -26.52 23.19 -11.34
N SER A 174 -25.96 24.37 -11.62
CA SER A 174 -25.79 25.48 -10.69
C SER A 174 -26.75 26.63 -11.07
N PRO A 175 -26.75 27.77 -10.35
CA PRO A 175 -27.54 28.94 -10.73
C PRO A 175 -27.27 29.40 -12.17
N THR A 176 -26.00 29.44 -12.59
CA THR A 176 -25.62 29.97 -13.91
C THR A 176 -25.36 28.92 -14.99
N ILE A 177 -25.06 27.66 -14.63
CA ILE A 177 -24.74 26.59 -15.59
C ILE A 177 -25.75 25.46 -15.44
N LYS A 178 -26.40 25.08 -16.55
CA LYS A 178 -27.35 23.95 -16.58
C LYS A 178 -26.73 22.72 -17.21
N ASP A 179 -27.13 21.56 -16.71
CA ASP A 179 -26.81 20.22 -17.23
C ASP A 179 -25.33 20.00 -17.53
N LYS A 180 -24.45 20.51 -16.65
CA LYS A 180 -23.01 20.30 -16.78
C LYS A 180 -22.68 18.84 -16.45
N PRO A 181 -22.04 18.09 -17.36
CA PRO A 181 -21.57 16.75 -17.05
C PRO A 181 -20.42 16.84 -16.03
N VAL A 182 -20.58 16.21 -14.88
CA VAL A 182 -19.55 16.08 -13.86
C VAL A 182 -19.09 14.63 -13.77
N GLN A 183 -17.80 14.44 -13.54
CA GLN A 183 -17.19 13.13 -13.48
C GLN A 183 -17.45 12.51 -12.11
N ILE A 184 -18.01 11.30 -12.10
CA ILE A 184 -18.22 10.48 -10.92
C ILE A 184 -17.14 9.40 -10.88
N ARG A 185 -16.43 9.29 -9.75
CA ARG A 185 -15.37 8.29 -9.56
C ARG A 185 -15.61 7.54 -8.25
N PRO A 186 -16.34 6.42 -8.28
CA PRO A 186 -16.49 5.55 -7.13
C PRO A 186 -15.19 4.77 -6.90
N TRP A 187 -14.95 4.36 -5.66
CA TRP A 187 -13.85 3.43 -5.34
C TRP A 187 -14.39 2.02 -5.20
N ARG A 188 -13.94 1.11 -6.06
CA ARG A 188 -14.31 -0.30 -6.00
C ARG A 188 -13.53 -0.99 -4.88
N LEU A 189 -14.22 -1.72 -4.01
CA LEU A 189 -13.57 -2.34 -2.86
C LEU A 189 -12.59 -3.45 -3.28
N SER A 190 -12.86 -4.14 -4.39
CA SER A 190 -11.95 -5.17 -4.93
C SER A 190 -10.64 -4.60 -5.49
N ASP A 191 -10.54 -3.29 -5.74
CA ASP A 191 -9.32 -2.66 -6.24
C ASP A 191 -8.31 -2.36 -5.11
N ALA A 192 -8.69 -2.60 -3.84
CA ALA A 192 -7.86 -2.35 -2.67
C ALA A 192 -6.78 -3.40 -2.43
N ASP A 193 -6.95 -4.62 -2.90
CA ASP A 193 -6.03 -5.73 -2.67
C ASP A 193 -5.85 -6.53 -3.95
N PHE A 194 -4.61 -6.96 -4.22
CA PHE A 194 -4.30 -7.76 -5.38
C PHE A 194 -3.21 -8.78 -5.07
N VAL A 195 -3.48 -10.04 -5.38
CA VAL A 195 -2.53 -11.15 -5.25
C VAL A 195 -2.06 -11.50 -6.67
N LEU A 196 -0.76 -11.31 -6.92
CA LEU A 196 -0.17 -11.62 -8.23
C LEU A 196 0.14 -13.12 -8.34
N ASP A 197 0.62 -13.73 -7.25
CA ASP A 197 0.91 -15.16 -7.17
C ASP A 197 0.41 -15.73 -5.84
N ALA A 198 -0.70 -16.47 -5.90
CA ALA A 198 -1.34 -17.08 -4.74
C ALA A 198 -0.65 -18.38 -4.27
N SER A 199 0.31 -18.90 -5.03
CA SER A 199 1.05 -20.11 -4.65
C SER A 199 2.15 -19.82 -3.61
N MET A 200 2.57 -18.56 -3.49
CA MET A 200 3.67 -18.16 -2.63
C MET A 200 3.17 -17.66 -1.27
N PRO A 201 3.74 -18.15 -0.15
CA PRO A 201 3.35 -17.66 1.17
C PRO A 201 3.76 -16.19 1.32
N LEU A 202 2.82 -15.37 1.78
CA LEU A 202 3.05 -13.96 2.06
C LEU A 202 3.80 -13.82 3.39
N ASP A 203 4.99 -13.22 3.31
CA ASP A 203 5.79 -12.91 4.48
C ASP A 203 5.71 -11.40 4.80
N PRO A 204 5.07 -11.02 5.92
CA PRO A 204 4.97 -9.62 6.33
C PRO A 204 6.35 -8.94 6.51
N ARG A 205 7.42 -9.70 6.79
CA ARG A 205 8.78 -9.15 6.96
C ARG A 205 9.45 -8.77 5.64
N LYS A 206 8.95 -9.28 4.51
CA LYS A 206 9.36 -8.90 3.15
C LYS A 206 8.38 -7.91 2.50
N THR A 207 7.64 -7.17 3.32
CA THR A 207 6.69 -6.16 2.86
C THR A 207 7.28 -4.76 2.99
N VAL A 208 7.07 -3.94 1.97
CA VAL A 208 7.42 -2.52 1.97
C VAL A 208 6.15 -1.68 2.07
N PHE A 209 6.25 -0.56 2.78
CA PHE A 209 5.29 0.52 2.75
C PHE A 209 5.64 1.49 1.63
N VAL A 210 4.63 1.91 0.86
CA VAL A 210 4.76 2.87 -0.24
C VAL A 210 3.89 4.09 0.09
N GLY A 211 4.52 5.20 0.45
CA GLY A 211 3.84 6.45 0.82
C GLY A 211 3.77 7.43 -0.36
N GLY A 212 2.65 8.15 -0.49
CA GLY A 212 2.44 9.16 -1.53
C GLY A 212 1.83 8.62 -2.83
N VAL A 213 1.31 7.40 -2.80
CA VAL A 213 0.64 6.73 -3.93
C VAL A 213 -0.52 7.60 -4.46
N PRO A 214 -0.68 7.77 -5.78
CA PRO A 214 -1.87 8.44 -6.34
C PRO A 214 -3.16 7.76 -5.87
N ARG A 215 -4.14 8.53 -5.34
CA ARG A 215 -5.41 7.96 -4.86
C ARG A 215 -6.20 7.13 -5.89
N PRO A 216 -6.14 7.43 -7.19
CA PRO A 216 -6.74 6.58 -8.21
C PRO A 216 -6.06 5.23 -8.45
N LEU A 217 -4.80 5.08 -8.04
CA LEU A 217 -4.00 3.90 -8.35
C LEU A 217 -4.60 2.67 -7.66
N LYS A 218 -4.81 1.61 -8.44
CA LYS A 218 -5.33 0.32 -7.96
C LYS A 218 -4.19 -0.57 -7.45
N ALA A 219 -4.52 -1.54 -6.59
CA ALA A 219 -3.55 -2.50 -6.08
C ALA A 219 -2.87 -3.30 -7.20
N VAL A 220 -3.63 -3.70 -8.24
CA VAL A 220 -3.09 -4.42 -9.41
C VAL A 220 -2.04 -3.60 -10.15
N GLU A 221 -2.27 -2.30 -10.34
CA GLU A 221 -1.33 -1.41 -11.02
C GLU A 221 -0.07 -1.21 -10.19
N LEU A 222 -0.21 -1.02 -8.87
CA LEU A 222 0.92 -0.93 -7.95
C LEU A 222 1.77 -2.20 -7.99
N ALA A 223 1.14 -3.38 -7.97
CA ALA A 223 1.82 -4.66 -8.06
C ALA A 223 2.62 -4.77 -9.37
N MET A 224 1.99 -4.50 -10.51
CA MET A 224 2.62 -4.59 -11.83
C MET A 224 3.80 -3.63 -11.99
N ILE A 225 3.68 -2.39 -11.50
CA ILE A 225 4.77 -1.41 -11.56
C ILE A 225 5.95 -1.88 -10.72
N MET A 226 5.69 -2.33 -9.49
CA MET A 226 6.74 -2.75 -8.56
C MET A 226 7.40 -4.07 -9.01
N ASP A 227 6.64 -4.98 -9.60
CA ASP A 227 7.16 -6.22 -10.16
C ASP A 227 8.06 -5.95 -11.37
N ARG A 228 7.68 -5.01 -12.25
CA ARG A 228 8.54 -4.60 -13.36
C ARG A 228 9.86 -3.99 -12.87
N LEU A 229 9.86 -3.27 -11.76
CA LEU A 229 11.04 -2.57 -11.24
C LEU A 229 11.99 -3.49 -10.45
N TYR A 230 11.45 -4.40 -9.64
CA TYR A 230 12.23 -5.18 -8.67
C TYR A 230 12.05 -6.70 -8.80
N GLY A 231 11.02 -7.14 -9.51
CA GLY A 231 10.62 -8.54 -9.64
C GLY A 231 10.07 -9.15 -8.35
N GLY A 232 9.43 -10.30 -8.49
CA GLY A 232 9.05 -11.17 -7.39
C GLY A 232 8.01 -10.56 -6.44
N VAL A 233 7.16 -9.67 -6.91
CA VAL A 233 5.99 -9.21 -6.14
C VAL A 233 4.99 -10.35 -6.03
N CYS A 234 4.51 -10.64 -4.83
CA CYS A 234 3.45 -11.63 -4.62
C CYS A 234 2.10 -10.98 -4.33
N TYR A 235 2.12 -9.80 -3.71
CA TYR A 235 0.91 -9.11 -3.30
C TYR A 235 1.13 -7.60 -3.24
N ALA A 236 0.09 -6.84 -3.55
CA ALA A 236 0.00 -5.42 -3.25
C ALA A 236 -1.35 -5.07 -2.64
N GLY A 237 -1.36 -4.06 -1.79
CA GLY A 237 -2.58 -3.50 -1.21
C GLY A 237 -2.53 -1.98 -1.16
N ILE A 238 -3.67 -1.34 -1.34
CA ILE A 238 -3.87 0.09 -1.12
C ILE A 238 -4.34 0.29 0.32
N ASP A 239 -3.72 1.23 1.02
CA ASP A 239 -4.12 1.57 2.38
C ASP A 239 -5.37 2.44 2.32
N THR A 240 -6.46 1.90 2.85
CA THR A 240 -7.77 2.55 2.88
C THR A 240 -8.14 3.03 4.29
N ASP A 241 -9.03 4.01 4.35
CA ASP A 241 -9.68 4.41 5.59
C ASP A 241 -10.43 3.23 6.26
N PRO A 242 -10.32 3.00 7.59
CA PRO A 242 -10.97 1.87 8.24
C PRO A 242 -12.50 1.88 8.13
N GLU A 243 -13.13 3.06 8.12
CA GLU A 243 -14.58 3.21 8.12
C GLU A 243 -15.13 3.26 6.70
N LEU A 244 -14.56 4.13 5.86
CA LEU A 244 -15.08 4.36 4.51
C LEU A 244 -14.47 3.44 3.46
N LYS A 245 -13.39 2.71 3.80
CA LYS A 245 -12.63 1.86 2.86
C LYS A 245 -12.18 2.64 1.61
N TYR A 246 -11.88 3.92 1.76
CA TYR A 246 -11.45 4.81 0.67
C TYR A 246 -9.93 5.04 0.70
N PRO A 247 -9.23 5.11 -0.45
CA PRO A 247 -7.77 5.25 -0.51
C PRO A 247 -7.21 6.48 0.21
N LYS A 248 -6.16 6.28 1.00
CA LYS A 248 -5.47 7.34 1.76
C LYS A 248 -4.22 7.90 1.05
N GLY A 249 -3.85 7.32 -0.09
CA GLY A 249 -2.63 7.71 -0.83
C GLY A 249 -1.36 7.02 -0.31
N ALA A 250 -1.51 5.79 0.19
CA ALA A 250 -0.42 4.91 0.55
C ALA A 250 -0.80 3.48 0.18
N GLY A 251 0.18 2.59 0.16
CA GLY A 251 -0.03 1.17 -0.07
C GLY A 251 1.12 0.33 0.49
N ARG A 252 1.02 -0.97 0.28
CA ARG A 252 1.97 -1.97 0.73
C ARG A 252 2.23 -2.97 -0.40
N VAL A 253 3.46 -3.45 -0.48
CA VAL A 253 3.87 -4.42 -1.51
C VAL A 253 4.73 -5.49 -0.85
N ALA A 254 4.32 -6.74 -0.98
CA ALA A 254 5.02 -7.89 -0.46
C ALA A 254 5.83 -8.57 -1.57
N PHE A 255 7.05 -8.98 -1.23
CA PHE A 255 7.96 -9.67 -2.11
C PHE A 255 8.13 -11.14 -1.70
N SER A 256 8.21 -12.01 -2.69
CA SER A 256 8.50 -13.43 -2.55
C SER A 256 9.94 -13.68 -2.07
N ASN A 257 10.88 -12.78 -2.39
CA ASN A 257 12.30 -12.98 -2.15
C ASN A 257 12.95 -11.77 -1.46
N GLN A 258 14.03 -12.04 -0.71
CA GLN A 258 14.74 -11.03 0.09
C GLN A 258 15.46 -10.00 -0.79
N GLN A 259 15.92 -10.40 -1.98
CA GLN A 259 16.70 -9.54 -2.86
C GLN A 259 15.86 -8.39 -3.43
N SER A 260 14.65 -8.68 -3.92
CA SER A 260 13.69 -7.68 -4.39
C SER A 260 13.24 -6.75 -3.27
N TYR A 261 13.00 -7.28 -2.07
CA TYR A 261 12.70 -6.47 -0.88
C TYR A 261 13.82 -5.47 -0.55
N ILE A 262 15.07 -5.92 -0.46
CA ILE A 262 16.22 -5.05 -0.17
C ILE A 262 16.42 -4.02 -1.29
N ALA A 263 16.26 -4.42 -2.55
CA ALA A 263 16.37 -3.51 -3.69
C ALA A 263 15.34 -2.37 -3.61
N ALA A 264 14.08 -2.70 -3.30
CA ALA A 264 13.01 -1.72 -3.14
C ALA A 264 13.27 -0.75 -1.98
N ILE A 265 13.73 -1.24 -0.82
CA ILE A 265 14.10 -0.37 0.32
C ILE A 265 15.29 0.54 -0.02
N SER A 266 16.30 -0.02 -0.70
CA SER A 266 17.51 0.72 -1.06
C SER A 266 17.22 1.86 -2.03
N ALA A 267 16.24 1.69 -2.91
CA ALA A 267 15.82 2.74 -3.84
C ALA A 267 15.24 3.97 -3.13
N ARG A 268 14.55 3.76 -1.99
CA ARG A 268 13.88 4.77 -1.14
C ARG A 268 12.80 5.62 -1.81
N PHE A 269 12.95 5.95 -3.09
CA PHE A 269 12.00 6.70 -3.88
C PHE A 269 11.81 6.05 -5.24
N VAL A 270 10.57 5.99 -5.69
CA VAL A 270 10.18 5.42 -6.99
C VAL A 270 9.28 6.40 -7.71
N GLN A 271 9.40 6.49 -9.03
CA GLN A 271 8.42 7.21 -9.84
C GLN A 271 7.27 6.28 -10.19
N LEU A 272 6.04 6.64 -9.80
CA LEU A 272 4.83 5.96 -10.20
C LEU A 272 4.08 6.82 -11.22
N GLN A 273 3.82 6.22 -12.37
CA GLN A 273 3.00 6.80 -13.41
C GLN A 273 1.62 6.12 -13.43
N HIS A 274 0.55 6.92 -13.40
CA HIS A 274 -0.83 6.45 -13.54
C HIS A 274 -1.64 7.47 -14.33
N GLY A 275 -1.98 7.12 -15.58
CA GLY A 275 -2.50 8.08 -16.56
C GLY A 275 -1.54 9.26 -16.73
N ASP A 276 -2.06 10.47 -16.58
CA ASP A 276 -1.28 11.72 -16.65
C ASP A 276 -0.59 12.11 -15.33
N ILE A 277 -0.76 11.29 -14.28
CA ILE A 277 -0.16 11.55 -12.98
C ILE A 277 1.21 10.87 -12.93
N ASP A 278 2.26 11.68 -12.83
CA ASP A 278 3.60 11.22 -12.46
C ASP A 278 3.90 11.69 -11.03
N LYS A 279 4.20 10.75 -10.14
CA LYS A 279 4.49 11.04 -8.74
C LYS A 279 5.67 10.23 -8.23
N ARG A 280 6.58 10.95 -7.55
CA ARG A 280 7.64 10.36 -6.76
C ARG A 280 7.11 9.90 -5.41
N VAL A 281 7.01 8.59 -5.22
CA VAL A 281 6.58 7.96 -3.97
C VAL A 281 7.78 7.58 -3.11
N GLU A 282 7.56 7.48 -1.81
CA GLU A 282 8.57 7.04 -0.84
C GLU A 282 8.34 5.58 -0.46
N VAL A 283 9.41 4.78 -0.48
CA VAL A 283 9.42 3.38 -0.10
C VAL A 283 10.14 3.23 1.24
N LYS A 284 9.50 2.54 2.19
CA LYS A 284 10.02 2.27 3.54
C LYS A 284 9.78 0.81 3.92
N PRO A 285 10.57 0.24 4.84
CA PRO A 285 10.21 -1.05 5.44
C PRO A 285 8.84 -0.98 6.09
N TYR A 286 8.01 -2.00 5.88
CA TYR A 286 6.79 -2.16 6.65
C TYR A 286 7.16 -2.68 8.05
N VAL A 287 6.82 -1.92 9.08
CA VAL A 287 7.17 -2.23 10.47
C VAL A 287 6.00 -2.96 11.14
N LEU A 288 6.32 -4.08 11.79
CA LEU A 288 5.39 -4.98 12.46
C LEU A 288 5.46 -4.78 13.98
N ASP A 289 4.35 -5.02 14.66
CA ASP A 289 4.15 -4.64 16.06
C ASP A 289 4.53 -5.73 17.08
N ASP A 290 4.60 -6.97 16.62
CA ASP A 290 4.65 -8.19 17.43
C ASP A 290 5.91 -9.02 17.14
N GLN A 291 7.00 -8.33 16.80
CA GLN A 291 8.25 -8.99 16.44
C GLN A 291 9.15 -9.14 17.66
N MET A 292 9.72 -10.34 17.80
CA MET A 292 10.77 -10.60 18.78
C MET A 292 12.09 -9.97 18.33
N CYS A 293 12.98 -9.73 19.30
CA CYS A 293 14.35 -9.31 19.01
C CYS A 293 15.03 -10.39 18.15
N ASP A 294 15.52 -10.03 16.96
CA ASP A 294 16.14 -10.99 16.04
C ASP A 294 17.45 -11.56 16.60
N GLU A 295 18.10 -10.85 17.52
CA GLU A 295 19.39 -11.23 18.11
C GLU A 295 19.28 -12.15 19.31
N CYS A 296 18.29 -11.93 20.19
CA CYS A 296 18.16 -12.68 21.43
C CYS A 296 16.84 -13.43 21.57
N GLN A 297 15.95 -13.32 20.58
CA GLN A 297 14.66 -14.03 20.54
C GLN A 297 13.84 -13.85 21.83
N GLY A 298 13.87 -12.64 22.40
CA GLY A 298 13.14 -12.32 23.63
C GLY A 298 13.84 -12.68 24.94
N GLN A 299 14.94 -13.45 24.89
CA GLN A 299 15.62 -13.96 26.10
C GLN A 299 16.12 -12.86 27.03
N ARG A 300 16.61 -11.74 26.46
CA ARG A 300 17.15 -10.61 27.26
C ARG A 300 16.11 -9.57 27.68
N CYS A 301 14.86 -9.72 27.24
CA CYS A 301 13.77 -8.77 27.52
C CYS A 301 12.53 -9.43 28.13
N GLY A 302 12.69 -10.60 28.77
CA GLY A 302 11.60 -11.30 29.46
C GLY A 302 10.45 -11.68 28.55
N GLY A 303 10.73 -12.02 27.29
CA GLY A 303 9.72 -12.38 26.28
C GLY A 303 8.93 -11.20 25.71
N LYS A 304 9.28 -9.95 26.03
CA LYS A 304 8.66 -8.76 25.42
C LYS A 304 9.09 -8.60 23.96
N PHE A 305 8.17 -8.07 23.13
CA PHE A 305 8.46 -7.68 21.75
C PHE A 305 9.53 -6.58 21.68
N ALA A 306 10.25 -6.56 20.57
CA ALA A 306 11.30 -5.59 20.30
C ALA A 306 10.69 -4.19 20.07
N PRO A 307 11.10 -3.17 20.86
CA PRO A 307 10.60 -1.80 20.70
C PRO A 307 11.27 -1.05 19.54
N PHE A 308 12.38 -1.56 19.00
CA PHE A 308 13.18 -0.86 17.98
C PHE A 308 13.28 -1.68 16.71
N PHE A 309 13.08 -1.00 15.58
CA PHE A 309 13.39 -1.53 14.26
C PHE A 309 14.49 -0.68 13.59
N CYS A 310 15.56 -1.32 13.11
CA CYS A 310 16.61 -0.65 12.35
C CYS A 310 16.30 -0.71 10.86
N ALA A 311 15.90 0.43 10.27
CA ALA A 311 15.59 0.51 8.84
C ALA A 311 16.82 0.64 7.92
N ASN A 312 18.04 0.59 8.46
CA ASN A 312 19.24 0.56 7.63
C ASN A 312 19.33 -0.78 6.88
N VAL A 313 19.65 -0.74 5.59
CA VAL A 313 19.74 -1.90 4.70
C VAL A 313 20.74 -2.97 5.17
N THR A 314 21.75 -2.60 5.97
CA THR A 314 22.70 -3.58 6.55
C THR A 314 22.17 -4.26 7.82
N CYS A 315 21.02 -3.83 8.33
CA CYS A 315 20.38 -4.37 9.52
C CYS A 315 19.01 -4.97 9.18
N LEU A 316 18.02 -4.14 8.84
CA LEU A 316 16.62 -4.55 8.58
C LEU A 316 16.08 -5.53 9.64
N GLN A 317 16.33 -5.22 10.91
CA GLN A 317 16.14 -6.12 12.04
C GLN A 317 15.47 -5.41 13.22
N TYR A 318 14.77 -6.21 14.01
CA TYR A 318 14.15 -5.83 15.27
C TYR A 318 15.10 -6.11 16.43
N TYR A 319 15.21 -5.14 17.34
CA TYR A 319 16.12 -5.22 18.48
C TYR A 319 15.40 -4.86 19.78
N CYS A 320 15.67 -5.62 20.85
CA CYS A 320 15.41 -5.15 22.21
C CYS A 320 16.38 -4.04 22.59
N GLU A 321 16.06 -3.26 23.63
CA GLU A 321 16.88 -2.12 24.06
C GLU A 321 18.36 -2.50 24.29
N HIS A 322 18.60 -3.63 24.97
CA HIS A 322 19.94 -4.10 25.25
C HIS A 322 20.71 -4.51 23.97
N CYS A 323 20.06 -5.24 23.06
CA CYS A 323 20.70 -5.66 21.81
C CYS A 323 20.96 -4.47 20.89
N TRP A 324 20.04 -3.50 20.86
CA TRP A 324 20.23 -2.24 20.14
C TRP A 324 21.49 -1.52 20.61
N ALA A 325 21.61 -1.25 21.91
CA ALA A 325 22.75 -0.55 22.49
C ALA A 325 24.07 -1.29 22.22
N THR A 326 24.08 -2.61 22.30
CA THR A 326 25.29 -3.43 22.10
C THR A 326 25.75 -3.44 20.63
N ILE A 327 24.82 -3.46 19.68
CA ILE A 327 25.12 -3.61 18.25
C ILE A 327 25.37 -2.25 17.60
N HIS A 328 24.59 -1.23 17.96
CA HIS A 328 24.66 0.10 17.36
C HIS A 328 25.65 1.04 18.06
N SER A 329 26.36 0.57 19.10
CA SER A 329 27.56 1.25 19.62
C SER A 329 28.84 0.83 18.88
N ARG A 330 28.78 -0.17 17.99
CA ARG A 330 29.95 -0.63 17.24
C ARG A 330 30.29 0.33 16.10
N PRO A 331 31.59 0.48 15.77
CA PRO A 331 32.03 1.30 14.65
C PRO A 331 31.32 0.94 13.34
N GLY A 332 30.81 1.96 12.64
CA GLY A 332 30.10 1.81 11.38
C GLY A 332 28.60 1.54 11.51
N ARG A 333 28.06 1.45 12.73
CA ARG A 333 26.61 1.38 13.00
C ARG A 333 26.10 2.50 13.90
N GLU A 334 26.98 3.38 14.39
CA GLU A 334 26.62 4.46 15.33
C GLU A 334 25.64 5.49 14.75
N PHE A 335 25.57 5.64 13.42
CA PHE A 335 24.69 6.58 12.74
C PHE A 335 23.30 5.99 12.43
N HIS A 336 23.08 4.71 12.74
CA HIS A 336 21.76 4.09 12.55
C HIS A 336 20.77 4.67 13.56
N LYS A 337 19.58 5.04 13.09
CA LYS A 337 18.52 5.56 13.95
C LYS A 337 17.43 4.50 14.15
N PRO A 338 17.02 4.23 15.40
CA PRO A 338 15.93 3.31 15.65
C PRO A 338 14.63 3.96 15.19
N LEU A 339 13.80 3.21 14.48
CA LEU A 339 12.39 3.52 14.38
C LEU A 339 11.74 3.02 15.68
N VAL A 340 11.32 3.97 16.51
CA VAL A 340 10.62 3.73 17.77
C VAL A 340 9.13 3.90 17.50
N LYS A 341 8.34 2.93 17.92
CA LYS A 341 6.88 3.01 17.79
C LYS A 341 6.32 3.91 18.89
N GLU A 342 5.76 5.07 18.53
CA GLU A 342 4.88 5.82 19.43
C GLU A 342 3.55 5.06 19.59
N GLY A 343 3.24 4.65 20.82
CA GLY A 343 1.87 4.32 21.26
C GLY A 343 1.35 2.93 20.89
N ALA A 344 1.23 2.07 21.90
CA ALA A 344 0.55 0.79 21.89
C ALA A 344 -1.01 0.88 21.78
N ASP A 345 -1.53 2.00 21.25
CA ASP A 345 -2.96 2.35 21.31
C ASP A 345 -3.62 2.54 19.94
N ARG A 346 -2.93 2.18 18.85
CA ARG A 346 -3.64 1.94 17.59
C ARG A 346 -4.47 0.66 17.75
N PRO A 347 -5.76 0.65 17.38
CA PRO A 347 -6.54 -0.58 17.38
C PRO A 347 -5.76 -1.64 16.61
N ARG A 348 -5.57 -2.80 17.25
CA ARG A 348 -4.84 -3.94 16.68
C ARG A 348 -5.29 -4.09 15.23
N ALA A 349 -4.34 -4.08 14.29
CA ALA A 349 -4.62 -4.56 12.95
C ALA A 349 -5.28 -5.94 13.12
N VAL A 350 -6.48 -6.07 12.58
CA VAL A 350 -7.29 -7.29 12.68
C VAL A 350 -6.39 -8.47 12.31
N PRO A 351 -6.41 -9.59 13.08
CA PRO A 351 -5.59 -10.74 12.75
C PRO A 351 -5.82 -11.12 11.29
N PHE A 352 -4.74 -11.13 10.51
CA PHE A 352 -4.77 -11.49 9.10
C PHE A 352 -5.45 -12.85 8.95
N ARG A 353 -6.65 -12.89 8.39
CA ARG A 353 -7.29 -14.11 7.90
C ARG A 353 -7.13 -14.09 6.38
N TRP A 354 -6.14 -14.84 5.91
CA TRP A 354 -6.07 -15.24 4.52
C TRP A 354 -7.17 -16.30 4.33
N CYS A 355 -8.24 -15.96 3.62
CA CYS A 355 -9.24 -16.91 3.15
C CYS A 355 -8.87 -17.38 1.74
#